data_AF-A0A3N6N201-F1
#
_entry.id   AF-A0A3N6N201-F1
#
_cell.length_a   1.000
_cell.length_b   1.000
_cell.length_c   1.000
_cell.angle_alpha   90.00
_cell.angle_beta   90.00
_cell.angle_gamma   90.00
#
_symmetry.space_group_name_H-M   'P 1'
#
loop_
_entity.id
_entity.type
_entity.pdbx_description
1 polymer ?
#
loop_
_entity_poly.entity_id
_entity_poly.type
_entity_poly.pdbx_seq_one_letter_code
_entity_poly.pdbx_strand_id
1 'polypeptide(L)'
;MLNFAGKAPLVTARATDSRQLIATDLRSLIARIDISLRLIDAVMAEEDAAGHVSVVAGSHEIIVLDDVTPRYATASAALIACRAGLDHALQQLSESGSPA
;
A
#
# COMPACT_ATOMS: atom_id res chain seq x y z
N MET A 1 17.54 -7.59 -51.19
CA MET A 1 16.67 -8.12 -50.12
C MET A 1 16.88 -7.27 -48.88
N LEU A 2 15.95 -6.36 -48.57
CA LEU A 2 15.99 -5.53 -47.36
C LEU A 2 14.82 -5.94 -46.48
N ASN A 3 15.07 -6.76 -45.46
CA ASN A 3 14.12 -7.05 -44.40
C ASN A 3 14.93 -7.36 -43.13
N PHE A 4 14.42 -6.93 -41.97
CA PHE A 4 14.99 -7.05 -40.62
C PHE A 4 15.89 -5.90 -40.13
N ALA A 5 15.25 -4.79 -39.75
CA ALA A 5 15.81 -3.89 -38.72
C ALA A 5 14.76 -3.00 -38.01
N GLY A 6 13.55 -2.86 -38.54
CA GLY A 6 12.59 -1.84 -38.06
C GLY A 6 11.66 -2.24 -36.90
N LYS A 7 11.55 -3.52 -36.51
CA LYS A 7 10.56 -3.94 -35.49
C LYS A 7 11.07 -3.86 -34.05
N ALA A 8 12.37 -3.99 -33.80
CA ALA A 8 12.90 -4.05 -32.44
C ALA A 8 12.74 -2.73 -31.66
N PRO A 9 13.04 -1.53 -32.22
CA PRO A 9 13.01 -0.29 -31.43
C PRO A 9 11.61 0.13 -30.98
N LEU A 10 10.59 -0.11 -31.81
CA LEU A 10 9.21 0.29 -31.51
C LEU A 10 8.55 -0.64 -30.50
N VAL A 11 8.90 -1.93 -30.52
CA VAL A 11 8.42 -2.92 -29.55
C VAL A 11 9.06 -2.67 -28.18
N THR A 12 10.35 -2.33 -28.13
CA THR A 12 11.03 -1.97 -26.87
C THR A 12 10.51 -0.66 -26.28
N ALA A 13 10.31 0.38 -27.10
CA ALA A 13 9.76 1.66 -26.63
C ALA A 13 8.35 1.50 -26.03
N ARG A 14 7.44 0.80 -26.74
CA ARG A 14 6.09 0.53 -26.24
C ARG A 14 6.08 -0.31 -24.95
N ALA A 15 7.00 -1.26 -24.82
CA ALA A 15 7.15 -2.05 -23.61
C ALA A 15 7.64 -1.20 -22.43
N THR A 16 8.58 -0.28 -22.67
CA THR A 16 9.04 0.70 -21.66
C THR A 16 7.91 1.64 -21.24
N ASP A 17 7.14 2.18 -22.18
CA ASP A 17 5.99 3.03 -21.88
C ASP A 17 4.93 2.29 -21.06
N SER A 18 4.68 1.02 -21.38
CA SER A 18 3.75 0.17 -20.63
C SER A 18 4.24 -0.09 -19.19
N ARG A 19 5.55 -0.37 -19.02
CA ARG A 19 6.17 -0.52 -17.69
C ARG A 19 6.09 0.78 -16.88
N GLN A 20 6.32 1.93 -17.52
CA GLN A 20 6.22 3.25 -16.89
C GLN A 20 4.80 3.56 -16.40
N LEU A 21 3.79 3.23 -17.21
CA LEU A 21 2.38 3.38 -16.84
C LEU A 21 2.02 2.51 -15.64
N ILE A 22 2.38 1.22 -15.68
CA ILE A 22 2.15 0.30 -14.56
C ILE A 22 2.87 0.80 -13.31
N ALA A 23 4.13 1.21 -13.42
CA ALA A 23 4.88 1.74 -12.29
C ALA A 23 4.28 3.04 -11.72
N THR A 24 3.60 3.84 -12.53
CA THR A 24 2.91 5.05 -12.06
C THR A 24 1.65 4.67 -11.28
N ASP A 25 0.88 3.71 -11.79
CA ASP A 25 -0.31 3.19 -11.12
C ASP A 25 0.02 2.54 -9.76
N LEU A 26 1.05 1.69 -9.71
CA LEU A 26 1.50 1.06 -8.45
C LEU A 26 1.93 2.10 -7.40
N ARG A 27 2.59 3.19 -7.80
CA ARG A 27 2.93 4.30 -6.88
C ARG A 27 1.70 5.02 -6.36
N SER A 28 0.68 5.22 -7.20
CA SER A 28 -0.61 5.78 -6.78
C SER A 28 -1.31 4.89 -5.76
N LEU A 29 -1.27 3.57 -5.97
CA LEU A 29 -1.83 2.59 -5.04
C LEU A 29 -1.10 2.58 -3.69
N ILE A 30 0.22 2.67 -3.68
CA ILE A 30 1.03 2.81 -2.45
C ILE A 30 0.61 4.07 -1.68
N ALA A 31 0.50 5.22 -2.35
CA ALA A 31 0.07 6.47 -1.69
C ALA A 31 -1.32 6.34 -1.05
N ARG A 32 -2.25 5.62 -1.71
CA ARG A 32 -3.58 5.35 -1.16
C ARG A 32 -3.57 4.37 0.02
N ILE A 33 -2.67 3.40 0.01
CA ILE A 33 -2.43 2.51 1.16
C ILE A 33 -1.90 3.32 2.36
N ASP A 34 -0.93 4.20 2.13
CA ASP A 34 -0.37 5.06 3.20
C ASP A 34 -1.45 5.97 3.82
N ILE A 35 -2.38 6.51 3.01
CA ILE A 35 -3.54 7.25 3.51
C ILE A 35 -4.44 6.35 4.36
N SER A 36 -4.71 5.13 3.90
CA SER A 36 -5.57 4.19 4.62
C SER A 36 -4.98 3.77 5.97
N LEU A 37 -3.66 3.58 6.04
CA LEU A 37 -2.94 3.31 7.29
C LEU A 37 -3.10 4.48 8.27
N ARG A 38 -2.92 5.72 7.81
CA ARG A 38 -3.11 6.90 8.67
C ARG A 38 -4.54 7.04 9.20
N LEU A 39 -5.53 6.68 8.39
CA LEU A 39 -6.93 6.68 8.84
C LEU A 39 -7.17 5.61 9.91
N ILE A 40 -6.58 4.42 9.76
CA ILE A 40 -6.64 3.37 10.77
C ILE A 40 -5.94 3.83 12.05
N ASP A 41 -4.74 4.41 11.95
CA ASP A 41 -3.98 4.90 13.11
C ASP A 41 -4.75 6.01 13.86
N ALA A 42 -5.40 6.92 13.13
CA ALA A 42 -6.23 7.97 13.72
C ALA A 42 -7.43 7.40 14.48
N VAL A 43 -8.16 6.44 13.89
CA VAL A 43 -9.29 5.77 14.55
C VAL A 43 -8.83 5.06 15.83
N MET A 44 -7.71 4.34 15.75
CA MET A 44 -7.13 3.63 16.89
C MET A 44 -6.72 4.57 18.02
N ALA A 45 -6.17 5.75 17.70
CA ALA A 45 -5.78 6.75 18.70
C ALA A 45 -6.99 7.40 19.39
N GLU A 46 -8.08 7.65 18.64
CA GLU A 46 -9.34 8.17 19.18
C GLU A 46 -10.03 7.15 20.11
N GLU A 47 -10.03 5.86 19.73
CA GLU A 47 -10.58 4.78 20.57
C GLU A 47 -9.82 4.62 21.89
N ASP A 48 -8.49 4.68 21.86
CA ASP A 48 -7.65 4.65 23.07
C ASP A 48 -7.97 5.85 23.98
N ALA A 49 -7.97 7.07 23.42
CA ALA A 49 -8.28 8.29 24.17
C ALA A 49 -9.69 8.28 24.81
N ALA A 50 -10.70 7.79 24.08
CA ALA A 50 -12.07 7.65 24.60
C ALA A 50 -12.18 6.62 25.73
N GLY A 51 -11.43 5.52 25.65
CA GLY A 51 -11.33 4.51 26.72
C GLY A 51 -10.74 5.09 28.01
N HIS A 52 -9.69 5.91 27.92
CA HIS A 52 -9.05 6.53 29.09
C HIS A 52 -9.95 7.56 29.79
N VAL A 53 -10.77 8.32 29.04
CA VAL A 53 -11.71 9.30 29.61
C VAL A 53 -12.85 8.62 30.37
N SER A 54 -13.34 7.48 29.89
CA SER A 54 -14.38 6.69 30.58
C SER A 54 -13.89 6.13 31.92
N VAL A 55 -12.63 5.67 32.00
CA VAL A 55 -12.01 5.15 33.23
C VAL A 55 -11.82 6.25 34.29
N VAL A 56 -11.50 7.48 33.90
CA VAL A 56 -11.28 8.61 34.82
C VAL A 56 -12.59 9.18 35.39
N ALA A 57 -13.73 9.01 34.70
CA ALA A 57 -15.01 9.62 35.09
C ALA A 57 -15.81 8.84 36.16
N GLY A 58 -15.30 7.73 36.69
CA GLY A 58 -15.79 7.16 37.96
C GLY A 58 -17.13 6.42 37.89
N SER A 59 -17.32 5.51 36.92
CA SER A 59 -18.36 4.48 37.04
C SER A 59 -17.88 3.17 36.43
N HIS A 60 -18.04 2.09 37.21
CA HIS A 60 -17.73 0.71 36.85
C HIS A 60 -18.63 0.22 35.71
N GLU A 61 -18.39 0.69 34.50
CA GLU A 61 -18.87 0.04 33.30
C GLU A 61 -17.64 -0.52 32.60
N ILE A 62 -17.40 -1.82 32.79
CA ILE A 62 -16.33 -2.54 32.10
C ILE A 62 -16.72 -2.54 30.62
N ILE A 63 -16.26 -1.53 29.87
CA ILE A 63 -16.34 -1.56 28.42
C ILE A 63 -15.28 -2.57 27.97
N VAL A 64 -15.71 -3.79 27.69
CA VAL A 64 -14.88 -4.82 27.05
C VAL A 64 -14.62 -4.34 25.62
N LEU A 65 -13.51 -3.62 25.43
CA LEU A 65 -13.04 -3.09 24.15
C LEU A 65 -12.27 -4.16 23.33
N ASP A 66 -12.58 -5.45 23.48
CA ASP A 66 -11.65 -6.53 23.07
C ASP A 66 -11.77 -6.95 21.59
N ASP A 67 -12.80 -6.51 20.85
CA ASP A 67 -13.07 -7.05 19.50
C ASP A 67 -12.71 -6.13 18.32
N VAL A 68 -12.40 -4.84 18.54
CA VAL A 68 -12.22 -3.87 17.44
C VAL A 68 -10.74 -3.60 17.12
N THR A 69 -9.90 -3.45 18.15
CA THR A 69 -8.44 -3.30 18.03
C THR A 69 -7.77 -4.43 17.23
N PRO A 70 -8.14 -5.72 17.39
CA PRO A 70 -7.58 -6.80 16.57
C PRO A 70 -7.93 -6.68 15.09
N ARG A 71 -9.10 -6.12 14.75
CA ARG A 71 -9.56 -5.99 13.37
C ARG A 71 -8.81 -4.89 12.63
N TYR A 72 -8.61 -3.74 13.26
CA TYR A 72 -7.78 -2.67 12.73
C TYR A 72 -6.30 -3.07 12.62
N ALA A 73 -5.78 -3.83 13.61
CA ALA A 73 -4.43 -4.40 13.54
C ALA A 73 -4.27 -5.42 12.40
N THR A 74 -5.30 -6.25 12.17
CA THR A 74 -5.30 -7.21 11.04
C THR A 74 -5.35 -6.46 9.70
N ALA A 75 -6.18 -5.42 9.60
CA ALA A 75 -6.28 -4.59 8.41
C ALA A 75 -4.97 -3.84 8.12
N SER A 76 -4.32 -3.27 9.15
CA SER A 76 -3.03 -2.59 8.99
C SER A 76 -1.93 -3.57 8.58
N ALA A 77 -1.87 -4.77 9.17
CA ALA A 77 -0.94 -5.82 8.76
C ALA A 77 -1.12 -6.23 7.29
N ALA A 78 -2.37 -6.41 6.84
CA ALA A 78 -2.67 -6.73 5.45
C ALA A 78 -2.25 -5.60 4.50
N LEU A 79 -2.51 -4.33 4.87
CA LEU A 79 -2.09 -3.17 4.09
C LEU A 79 -0.57 -3.04 4.00
N ILE A 80 0.16 -3.30 5.09
CA ILE A 80 1.63 -3.31 5.11
C ILE A 80 2.18 -4.41 4.19
N ALA A 81 1.60 -5.61 4.24
CA ALA A 81 1.98 -6.71 3.35
C ALA A 81 1.74 -6.36 1.87
N CYS A 82 0.58 -5.74 1.57
CA CYS A 82 0.29 -5.24 0.23
C CYS A 82 1.32 -4.19 -0.22
N ARG A 83 1.65 -3.23 0.65
CA ARG A 83 2.66 -2.20 0.37
C ARG A 83 4.01 -2.82 0.01
N ALA A 84 4.48 -3.79 0.80
CA ALA A 84 5.73 -4.51 0.53
C ALA A 84 5.69 -5.26 -0.82
N GLY A 85 4.56 -5.90 -1.16
CA GLY A 85 4.37 -6.55 -2.46
C GLY A 85 4.40 -5.57 -3.63
N LEU A 86 3.80 -4.40 -3.49
CA LEU A 86 3.81 -3.34 -4.51
C LEU A 86 5.21 -2.73 -4.70
N ASP A 87 5.94 -2.51 -3.59
CA ASP A 87 7.33 -2.05 -3.63
C ASP A 87 8.23 -3.06 -4.38
N HIS A 88 8.05 -4.37 -4.12
CA HIS A 88 8.77 -5.41 -4.83
C HIS A 88 8.41 -5.45 -6.33
N ALA A 89 7.12 -5.33 -6.67
CA ALA A 89 6.68 -5.26 -8.07
C ALA A 89 7.30 -4.07 -8.82
N LEU A 90 7.40 -2.90 -8.16
CA LEU A 90 8.09 -1.74 -8.71
C LEU A 90 9.58 -2.00 -8.98
N GLN A 91 10.27 -2.64 -8.03
CA GLN A 91 11.68 -3.00 -8.20
C GLN A 91 11.90 -3.92 -9.40
N GLN A 92 11.06 -4.95 -9.57
CA GLN A 92 11.14 -5.86 -10.72
C GLN A 92 10.89 -5.14 -12.06
N LEU A 93 9.94 -4.19 -12.10
CA LEU A 93 9.69 -3.37 -13.28
C LEU A 93 10.87 -2.45 -13.62
N SER A 94 11.63 -1.99 -12.62
CA SER A 94 12.85 -1.19 -12.81
C SER A 94 14.05 -2.04 -13.26
N GLU A 95 14.26 -3.23 -12.67
CA GLU A 95 15.36 -4.14 -13.04
C GLU A 95 15.20 -4.70 -14.47
N SER A 96 13.98 -5.00 -14.90
CA SER A 96 13.68 -5.48 -16.27
C SER A 96 13.96 -4.45 -17.39
N GLY A 97 14.29 -3.20 -17.03
CA GLY A 97 14.64 -2.13 -17.95
C GLY A 97 16.14 -1.91 -18.17
N SER A 98 17.01 -2.61 -17.43
CA SER A 98 18.46 -2.50 -17.60
C SER A 98 18.97 -3.61 -18.52
N PRO A 99 19.29 -3.33 -19.80
CA PRO A 99 20.02 -4.30 -20.61
C PRO A 99 21.45 -4.42 -20.05
N ALA A 100 21.80 -5.63 -19.61
CA ALA A 100 23.20 -6.02 -19.39
C ALA A 100 23.97 -6.06 -20.71
#